data_AF-A0A969JYQ4-F1
#
_entry.id   AF-A0A969JYQ4-F1
#
_cell.length_a   1.000
_cell.length_b   1.000
_cell.length_c   1.000
_cell.angle_alpha   90.00
_cell.angle_beta   90.00
_cell.angle_gamma   90.00
#
_symmetry.space_group_name_H-M   'P 1'
#
loop_
_entity.id
_entity.type
_entity.pdbx_description
1 polymer ?
#
loop_
_entity_poly.entity_id
_entity_poly.type
_entity_poly.pdbx_seq_one_letter_code
_entity_poly.pdbx_strand_id
1 'polypeptide(L)'
;MPYKVPYIPWHLTTREFFEEVAAHLTETGAVAVNVGRAPQDRSLVDAMTATMLRVFPSVHAIDVPGTLNTILVATVQPTAADNVADNLAQLSPNVDPLLRDALETAVTHTVPIAPSDVIFTDERAPVELIIDSLVLRYLLQEGPGGLPGLGSE
;
A
#
# COMPACT_ATOMS: atom_id res chain seq x y z
N MET A 1 10.41 -10.15 -23.87
CA MET A 1 10.14 -11.08 -22.74
C MET A 1 8.69 -10.86 -22.32
N PRO A 2 7.91 -11.90 -21.98
CA PRO A 2 6.53 -11.68 -21.53
C PRO A 2 6.53 -10.90 -20.21
N TYR A 3 5.69 -9.87 -20.15
CA TYR A 3 5.47 -9.05 -18.96
C TYR A 3 4.94 -9.94 -17.82
N LYS A 4 5.56 -9.85 -16.64
CA LYS A 4 5.08 -10.52 -15.43
C LYS A 4 4.20 -9.55 -14.67
N VAL A 5 2.95 -9.95 -14.44
CA VAL A 5 2.05 -9.21 -13.56
C VAL A 5 2.69 -9.15 -12.17
N PRO A 6 2.75 -7.97 -11.52
CA PRO A 6 3.38 -7.85 -10.20
C PRO A 6 2.62 -8.71 -9.18
N TYR A 7 3.22 -9.85 -8.83
CA TYR A 7 2.73 -10.77 -7.81
C TYR A 7 3.37 -10.39 -6.47
N ILE A 8 2.56 -10.08 -5.46
CA ILE A 8 3.03 -9.99 -4.07
C ILE A 8 3.00 -11.41 -3.51
N PRO A 9 4.15 -11.99 -3.11
CA PRO A 9 4.16 -13.29 -2.46
C PRO A 9 3.24 -13.29 -1.24
N TRP A 10 2.33 -14.26 -1.16
CA TRP A 10 1.27 -14.25 -0.15
C TRP A 10 1.82 -14.20 1.29
N HIS A 11 2.96 -14.85 1.53
CA HIS A 11 3.63 -14.88 2.83
C HIS A 11 4.25 -13.54 3.25
N LEU A 12 4.18 -12.49 2.41
CA LEU A 12 4.56 -11.12 2.73
C LEU A 12 3.34 -10.22 3.01
N THR A 13 2.16 -10.82 3.17
CA THR A 13 0.89 -10.08 3.37
C THR A 13 0.14 -10.52 4.61
N THR A 14 0.66 -11.49 5.36
CA THR A 14 0.01 -12.10 6.52
C THR A 14 0.28 -11.33 7.79
N ARG A 15 -0.60 -11.53 8.78
CA ARG A 15 -0.38 -11.01 10.14
C ARG A 15 0.98 -11.44 10.68
N GLU A 16 1.34 -12.71 10.53
CA GLU A 16 2.59 -13.28 11.06
C GLU A 16 3.82 -12.59 10.43
N PHE A 17 3.78 -12.32 9.12
CA PHE A 17 4.82 -11.50 8.49
C PHE A 17 4.90 -10.10 9.09
N PHE A 18 3.77 -9.44 9.32
CA PHE A 18 3.77 -8.10 9.92
C PHE A 18 4.20 -8.10 11.39
N GLU A 19 3.94 -9.17 12.14
CA GLU A 19 4.48 -9.38 13.49
C GLU A 19 6.02 -9.45 13.47
N GLU A 20 6.60 -10.20 12.52
CA GLU A 20 8.06 -10.24 12.32
C GLU A 20 8.62 -8.88 11.91
N VAL A 21 7.96 -8.16 11.00
CA VAL A 21 8.37 -6.79 10.64
C VAL A 21 8.35 -5.87 11.86
N ALA A 22 7.27 -5.90 12.66
CA ALA A 22 7.15 -5.08 13.86
C ALA A 22 8.26 -5.38 14.88
N ALA A 23 8.65 -6.66 15.04
CA ALA A 23 9.75 -7.06 15.92
C ALA A 23 11.12 -6.50 15.52
N HIS A 24 11.31 -6.12 14.25
CA HIS A 24 12.55 -5.54 13.74
C HIS A 24 12.53 -4.00 13.67
N LEU A 25 11.38 -3.37 13.94
CA LEU A 25 11.26 -1.91 13.95
C LEU A 25 11.69 -1.33 15.32
N THR A 26 12.14 -0.08 15.30
CA THR A 26 12.35 0.69 16.53
C THR A 26 11.01 1.10 17.15
N GLU A 27 11.03 1.57 18.40
CA GLU A 27 9.83 2.03 19.12
C GLU A 27 9.05 3.13 18.39
N THR A 28 9.71 3.90 17.52
CA THR A 28 9.11 4.95 16.68
C THR A 28 9.16 4.62 15.20
N GLY A 29 9.33 3.34 14.86
CA GLY A 29 9.43 2.86 13.49
C GLY A 29 8.11 2.86 12.73
N ALA A 30 8.22 2.73 11.42
CA ALA A 30 7.09 2.55 10.51
C ALA A 30 7.46 1.59 9.38
N VAL A 31 6.47 0.89 8.84
CA VAL A 31 6.59 0.10 7.61
C VAL A 31 5.70 0.73 6.54
N ALA A 32 6.22 0.81 5.31
CA ALA A 32 5.47 1.24 4.14
C ALA A 32 5.38 0.10 3.12
N VAL A 33 4.18 -0.15 2.62
CA VAL A 33 3.89 -1.23 1.66
C VAL A 33 3.23 -0.64 0.42
N ASN A 34 3.76 -0.96 -0.75
CA ASN A 34 3.14 -0.61 -2.03
C ASN A 34 2.15 -1.71 -2.42
N VAL A 35 0.88 -1.33 -2.60
CA VAL A 35 -0.21 -2.26 -2.94
C VAL A 35 -0.83 -1.82 -4.25
N GLY A 36 -0.80 -2.73 -5.24
CA GLY A 36 -1.53 -2.54 -6.49
C GLY A 36 -3.03 -2.72 -6.29
N ARG A 37 -3.82 -1.98 -7.06
CA ARG A 37 -5.29 -2.10 -7.09
C ARG A 37 -5.81 -2.18 -8.53
N ALA A 38 -7.03 -2.66 -8.71
CA ALA A 38 -7.72 -2.53 -10.00
C ALA A 38 -8.57 -1.24 -10.01
N PRO A 39 -8.97 -0.72 -11.18
CA PRO A 39 -9.92 0.39 -11.25
C PRO A 39 -11.17 0.07 -10.41
N GLN A 40 -11.52 0.97 -9.50
CA GLN A 40 -12.68 0.87 -8.60
C GLN A 40 -12.69 -0.32 -7.63
N ASP A 41 -11.62 -1.11 -7.51
CA ASP A 41 -11.51 -2.21 -6.55
C ASP A 41 -10.37 -1.98 -5.55
N ARG A 42 -10.74 -1.79 -4.28
CA ARG A 42 -9.80 -1.62 -3.16
C ARG A 42 -9.72 -2.85 -2.24
N SER A 43 -10.34 -3.97 -2.59
CA SER A 43 -10.44 -5.17 -1.75
C SER A 43 -9.09 -5.65 -1.21
N LEU A 44 -8.03 -5.66 -2.03
CA LEU A 44 -6.68 -6.03 -1.57
C LEU A 44 -6.12 -5.01 -0.58
N VAL A 45 -6.25 -3.71 -0.89
CA VAL A 45 -5.83 -2.62 0.01
C VAL A 45 -6.56 -2.70 1.35
N ASP A 46 -7.86 -2.95 1.32
CA ASP A 46 -8.74 -3.00 2.49
C ASP A 46 -8.44 -4.23 3.37
N ALA A 47 -8.15 -5.39 2.75
CA ALA A 47 -7.74 -6.61 3.45
C ALA A 47 -6.32 -6.51 4.03
N MET A 48 -5.37 -5.93 3.29
CA MET A 48 -4.03 -5.66 3.81
C MET A 48 -4.08 -4.66 4.97
N THR A 49 -4.90 -3.61 4.85
CA THR A 49 -5.11 -2.63 5.92
C THR A 49 -5.65 -3.30 7.18
N ALA A 50 -6.69 -4.13 7.05
CA ALA A 50 -7.25 -4.87 8.17
C ALA A 50 -6.22 -5.81 8.82
N THR A 51 -5.38 -6.47 8.00
CA THR A 51 -4.32 -7.37 8.47
C THR A 51 -3.23 -6.60 9.24
N MET A 52 -2.75 -5.48 8.70
CA MET A 52 -1.74 -4.65 9.36
C MET A 52 -2.27 -4.07 10.69
N LEU A 53 -3.55 -3.71 10.77
CA LEU A 53 -4.20 -3.25 12.01
C LEU A 53 -4.30 -4.32 13.10
N ARG A 54 -4.01 -5.60 12.80
CA ARG A 54 -3.85 -6.63 13.84
C ARG A 54 -2.56 -6.52 14.62
N VAL A 55 -1.57 -5.81 14.08
CA VAL A 55 -0.20 -5.71 14.61
C VAL A 55 0.14 -4.27 14.99
N PHE A 56 -0.21 -3.31 14.13
CA PHE A 56 0.12 -1.90 14.31
C PHE A 56 -1.08 -1.11 14.84
N PRO A 57 -0.89 -0.15 15.77
CA PRO A 57 -1.97 0.69 16.29
C PRO A 57 -2.55 1.67 15.26
N SER A 58 -1.85 1.95 14.17
CA SER A 58 -2.31 2.89 13.13
C SER A 58 -1.82 2.48 11.76
N VAL A 59 -2.68 2.65 10.77
CA VAL A 59 -2.39 2.45 9.33
C VAL A 59 -2.99 3.62 8.56
N HIS A 60 -2.23 4.16 7.62
CA HIS A 60 -2.62 5.27 6.75
C HIS A 60 -2.48 4.85 5.29
N ALA A 61 -3.33 5.40 4.42
CA ALA A 61 -3.33 5.09 2.99
C ALA A 61 -3.08 6.36 2.16
N ILE A 62 -2.17 6.25 1.19
CA ILE A 62 -1.84 7.32 0.25
C ILE A 62 -1.98 6.77 -1.17
N ASP A 63 -2.87 7.35 -1.97
CA ASP A 63 -3.02 6.97 -3.37
C ASP A 63 -1.91 7.63 -4.21
N VAL A 64 -1.19 6.85 -5.01
CA VAL A 64 -0.10 7.37 -5.84
C VAL A 64 -0.68 7.96 -7.13
N PRO A 65 -0.52 9.28 -7.39
CA PRO A 65 -1.18 9.97 -8.50
C PRO A 65 -0.81 9.37 -9.86
N GLY A 66 -1.79 9.26 -10.77
CA GLY A 66 -1.57 8.74 -12.11
C GLY A 66 -1.24 7.24 -12.17
N THR A 67 -1.42 6.51 -11.06
CA THR A 67 -1.17 5.06 -11.00
C THR A 67 -2.32 4.31 -10.32
N LEU A 68 -2.28 2.99 -10.44
CA LEU A 68 -3.15 2.08 -9.70
C LEU A 68 -2.45 1.52 -8.45
N ASN A 69 -1.73 2.37 -7.73
CA ASN A 69 -1.03 1.99 -6.49
C ASN A 69 -1.52 2.81 -5.30
N THR A 70 -1.60 2.14 -4.14
CA THR A 70 -1.78 2.76 -2.83
C THR A 70 -0.57 2.40 -1.97
N ILE A 71 0.03 3.38 -1.29
CA ILE A 71 1.01 3.14 -0.23
C ILE A 71 0.25 3.03 1.09
N LEU A 72 0.39 1.88 1.75
CA LEU A 72 -0.05 1.70 3.14
C LEU A 72 1.14 1.97 4.06
N VAL A 73 0.97 2.84 5.05
CA VAL A 73 1.98 3.15 6.06
C VAL A 73 1.44 2.76 7.42
N ALA A 74 2.08 1.80 8.09
CA ALA A 74 1.74 1.40 9.45
C ALA A 74 2.81 1.83 10.44
N THR A 75 2.40 2.35 11.59
CA THR A 75 3.29 2.94 12.59
C THR A 75 3.25 2.16 13.90
N VAL A 76 4.41 2.01 14.55
CA VAL A 76 4.51 1.32 15.85
C VAL A 76 3.84 2.12 16.97
N GLN A 77 3.88 3.46 16.90
CA GLN A 77 3.12 4.34 17.80
C GLN A 77 1.77 4.73 17.18
N PRO A 78 0.75 5.02 18.00
CA PRO A 78 -0.49 5.62 17.51
C PRO A 78 -0.20 6.96 16.81
N THR A 79 -0.71 7.13 15.60
CA THR A 79 -0.55 8.35 14.80
C THR A 79 -1.85 8.72 14.09
N ALA A 80 -1.91 9.96 13.59
CA ALA A 80 -3.03 10.48 12.82
C ALA A 80 -2.59 10.84 11.39
N ALA A 81 -3.52 10.77 10.44
CA ALA A 81 -3.27 11.13 9.04
C ALA A 81 -2.72 12.56 8.90
N ASP A 82 -3.23 13.49 9.72
CA ASP A 82 -2.82 14.90 9.73
C ASP A 82 -1.34 15.11 10.12
N ASN A 83 -0.70 14.12 10.76
CA ASN A 83 0.71 14.24 11.14
C ASN A 83 1.64 14.46 9.93
N VAL A 84 1.27 13.97 8.73
CA VAL A 84 2.08 14.24 7.52
C VAL A 84 2.05 15.73 7.16
N ALA A 85 0.90 16.37 7.28
CA ALA A 85 0.76 17.81 7.03
C ALA A 85 1.49 18.63 8.12
N ASP A 86 1.36 18.24 9.38
CA ASP A 86 2.07 18.87 10.50
C ASP A 86 3.60 18.77 10.34
N ASN A 87 4.09 17.62 9.87
CA ASN A 87 5.51 17.40 9.61
C ASN A 87 6.00 18.22 8.42
N LEU A 88 5.21 18.32 7.34
CA LEU A 88 5.53 19.17 6.19
C LEU A 88 5.65 20.65 6.58
N ALA A 89 4.77 21.14 7.46
CA ALA A 89 4.84 22.51 7.96
C ALA A 89 6.10 22.79 8.80
N GLN A 90 6.69 21.76 9.40
CA GLN A 90 7.90 21.84 10.23
C GLN A 90 9.19 21.53 9.44
N LEU A 91 9.09 21.18 8.15
CA LEU A 91 10.28 20.84 7.35
C LEU A 91 11.20 22.05 7.22
N SER A 92 12.49 21.83 7.48
CA SER A 92 13.53 22.82 7.25
C SER A 92 13.47 23.36 5.82
N PRO A 93 13.69 24.68 5.59
CA PRO A 93 13.82 25.23 4.25
C PRO A 93 14.93 24.59 3.41
N ASN A 94 15.97 24.04 4.08
CA ASN A 94 17.14 23.43 3.45
C ASN A 94 17.02 21.91 3.27
N VAL A 95 15.83 21.35 3.46
CA VAL A 95 15.56 19.93 3.23
C VAL A 95 15.76 19.55 1.77
N ASP A 96 16.06 18.27 1.52
CA ASP A 96 16.10 17.73 0.16
C ASP A 96 14.77 18.02 -0.56
N PRO A 97 14.78 18.64 -1.76
CA PRO A 97 13.57 18.91 -2.52
C PRO A 97 12.72 17.67 -2.77
N LEU A 98 13.34 16.50 -2.98
CA LEU A 98 12.62 15.25 -3.21
C LEU A 98 11.77 14.85 -2.00
N LEU A 99 12.27 15.07 -0.78
CA LEU A 99 11.50 14.78 0.43
C LEU A 99 10.33 15.74 0.58
N ARG A 100 10.53 17.02 0.25
CA ARG A 100 9.45 18.01 0.26
C ARG A 100 8.35 17.63 -0.73
N ASP A 101 8.70 17.34 -1.97
CA ASP A 101 7.76 16.94 -3.03
C ASP A 101 7.00 15.66 -2.66
N ALA A 102 7.69 14.68 -2.05
CA ALA A 102 7.07 13.45 -1.58
C ALA A 102 6.03 13.71 -0.48
N LEU A 103 6.33 14.58 0.48
CA LEU A 103 5.39 14.93 1.56
C LEU A 103 4.22 15.76 1.04
N GLU A 104 4.44 16.72 0.15
CA GLU A 104 3.36 17.49 -0.50
C GLU A 104 2.41 16.58 -1.29
N THR A 105 2.99 15.61 -2.02
CA THR A 105 2.22 14.58 -2.71
C THR A 105 1.42 13.73 -1.73
N ALA A 106 2.03 13.28 -0.63
CA ALA A 106 1.38 12.47 0.38
C ALA A 106 0.22 13.21 1.07
N VAL A 107 0.41 14.47 1.46
CA VAL A 107 -0.65 15.30 2.07
C VAL A 107 -1.85 15.41 1.14
N THR A 108 -1.61 15.64 -0.15
CA THR A 108 -2.68 15.84 -1.14
C THR A 108 -3.46 14.55 -1.44
N HIS A 109 -2.81 13.39 -1.32
CA HIS A 109 -3.38 12.11 -1.75
C HIS A 109 -3.57 11.10 -0.61
N THR A 110 -3.49 11.56 0.64
CA THR A 110 -3.93 10.78 1.79
C THR A 110 -5.43 10.56 1.71
N VAL A 111 -5.85 9.31 1.87
CA VAL A 111 -7.25 8.90 1.76
C VAL A 111 -7.68 8.14 3.01
N PRO A 112 -8.97 8.18 3.39
CA PRO A 112 -9.46 7.40 4.51
C PRO A 112 -9.28 5.90 4.23
N ILE A 113 -8.95 5.16 5.28
CA ILE A 113 -8.90 3.70 5.23
C ILE A 113 -10.31 3.11 5.44
N ALA A 114 -10.58 1.97 4.79
CA ALA A 114 -11.77 1.17 5.00
C ALA A 114 -11.37 -0.30 5.23
N PRO A 115 -10.96 -0.69 6.45
CA PRO A 115 -10.54 -2.06 6.72
C PRO A 115 -11.66 -3.06 6.40
N SER A 116 -11.32 -4.12 5.66
CA SER A 116 -12.27 -5.20 5.40
C SER A 116 -12.40 -6.16 6.60
N ASP A 117 -13.37 -7.08 6.55
CA ASP A 117 -13.48 -8.19 7.52
C ASP A 117 -12.49 -9.35 7.23
N VAL A 118 -11.73 -9.29 6.14
CA VAL A 118 -10.76 -10.31 5.75
C VAL A 118 -9.40 -9.99 6.36
N ILE A 119 -8.86 -10.95 7.10
CA ILE A 119 -7.50 -10.92 7.65
C ILE A 119 -6.68 -12.03 7.00
N PHE A 120 -5.52 -11.68 6.45
CA PHE A 120 -4.57 -12.66 5.94
C PHE A 120 -3.73 -13.24 7.06
N THR A 121 -3.64 -14.56 7.09
CA THR A 121 -2.82 -15.32 8.06
C THR A 121 -2.10 -16.42 7.31
N ASP A 122 -1.00 -16.95 7.86
CA ASP A 122 -0.27 -18.04 7.21
C ASP A 122 -1.12 -19.31 6.98
N GLU A 123 -2.07 -19.58 7.88
CA GLU A 123 -3.02 -20.70 7.73
C GLU A 123 -4.18 -20.38 6.77
N ARG A 124 -4.47 -19.09 6.56
CA ARG A 124 -5.58 -18.61 5.74
C ARG A 124 -5.21 -17.30 5.06
N ALA A 125 -4.48 -17.43 3.96
CA ALA A 125 -4.18 -16.35 3.03
C ALA A 125 -4.78 -16.72 1.67
N PRO A 126 -6.07 -16.43 1.38
CA PRO A 126 -6.62 -16.56 0.02
C PRO A 126 -6.06 -15.48 -0.91
N VAL A 127 -4.81 -15.08 -0.70
CA VAL A 127 -4.09 -14.04 -1.41
C VAL A 127 -3.93 -14.45 -2.87
N GLU A 128 -3.71 -15.73 -3.15
CA GLU A 128 -3.66 -16.25 -4.53
C GLU A 128 -5.00 -16.03 -5.26
N LEU A 129 -6.15 -16.27 -4.62
CA LEU A 129 -7.46 -16.05 -5.25
C LEU A 129 -7.77 -14.56 -5.47
N ILE A 130 -7.38 -13.70 -4.53
CA ILE A 130 -7.60 -12.26 -4.64
C ILE A 130 -6.65 -11.68 -5.70
N ILE A 131 -5.37 -12.07 -5.69
CA ILE A 131 -4.38 -11.67 -6.69
C ILE A 131 -4.79 -12.18 -8.07
N ASP A 132 -5.15 -13.46 -8.22
CA ASP A 132 -5.61 -14.00 -9.50
C ASP A 132 -6.84 -13.24 -10.02
N SER A 133 -7.79 -12.89 -9.14
CA SER A 133 -8.94 -12.08 -9.52
C SER A 133 -8.57 -10.65 -9.93
N LEU A 134 -7.52 -10.08 -9.33
CA LEU A 134 -7.03 -8.73 -9.59
C LEU A 134 -6.24 -8.69 -10.91
N VAL A 135 -5.39 -9.69 -11.14
CA VAL A 135 -4.69 -9.94 -12.40
C VAL A 135 -5.69 -10.17 -13.54
N LEU A 136 -6.68 -11.04 -13.35
CA LEU A 136 -7.72 -11.31 -14.35
C LEU A 136 -8.52 -10.05 -14.68
N ARG A 137 -8.92 -9.26 -13.68
CA ARG A 137 -9.69 -8.03 -13.90
C ARG A 137 -8.87 -6.94 -14.57
N TYR A 138 -7.58 -6.82 -14.23
CA TYR A 138 -6.64 -5.95 -14.92
C TYR A 138 -6.54 -6.30 -16.41
N LEU A 139 -6.33 -7.59 -16.73
CA LEU A 139 -6.24 -8.07 -18.11
C LEU A 139 -7.55 -7.95 -18.90
N LEU A 140 -8.70 -8.10 -18.23
CA LEU A 140 -10.03 -8.03 -18.86
C LEU A 140 -10.51 -6.61 -19.15
N GLN A 141 -10.07 -5.60 -18.38
CA GLN A 141 -10.54 -4.21 -18.54
C GLN A 141 -9.61 -3.33 -19.37
N GLU A 142 -8.29 -3.47 -19.20
CA GLU A 142 -7.31 -2.65 -19.93
C GLU A 142 -6.96 -3.24 -21.32
N GLY A 143 -7.42 -4.46 -21.61
CA GLY A 143 -6.88 -5.28 -22.70
C GLY A 143 -5.38 -5.54 -22.51
N PRO A 144 -4.70 -6.20 -23.46
CA PRO A 144 -3.25 -6.40 -23.37
C PRO A 144 -2.46 -5.07 -23.31
N GLY A 145 -3.08 -3.93 -23.63
CA GLY A 145 -2.47 -2.60 -23.79
C GLY A 145 -2.34 -1.72 -22.54
N GLY A 146 -3.04 -1.96 -21.44
CA GLY A 146 -2.84 -1.17 -20.19
C GLY A 146 -1.63 -1.57 -19.37
N LEU A 147 -0.75 -2.38 -19.94
CA LEU A 147 0.58 -2.59 -19.40
C LEU A 147 1.40 -1.32 -19.69
N PRO A 148 2.02 -0.66 -18.69
CA PRO A 148 3.00 0.37 -18.97
C PRO A 148 4.12 -0.28 -19.79
N GLY A 149 4.20 0.06 -21.08
CA GLY A 149 5.19 -0.51 -22.01
C GLY A 149 4.67 -0.99 -23.37
N LEU A 150 3.39 -0.87 -23.70
CA LEU A 150 2.89 -1.14 -25.07
C LEU A 150 2.51 0.15 -25.80
N GLY A 151 3.47 1.09 -25.86
CA GLY A 151 3.41 2.24 -26.75
C GLY A 151 4.60 2.25 -27.69
N SER A 152 4.63 1.33 -28.66
CA SER A 152 5.21 1.53 -30.00
C SER A 152 5.33 0.19 -30.73
N GLU A 153 4.38 -0.09 -31.62
CA GLU A 153 4.68 -0.21 -33.06
C GLU A 153 3.61 0.55 -33.83
#